data_AF-M1CLJ6-F1
#
_entry.id   AF-M1CLJ6-F1
#
_cell.length_a   1.000
_cell.length_b   1.000
_cell.length_c   1.000
_cell.angle_alpha   90.00
_cell.angle_beta   90.00
_cell.angle_gamma   90.00
#
_symmetry.space_group_name_H-M   'P 1'
#
loop_
_entity.id
_entity.type
_entity.pdbx_description
1 polymer ?
#
loop_
_entity_poly.entity_id
_entity_poly.type
_entity_poly.pdbx_seq_one_letter_code
_entity_poly.pdbx_strand_id
1 'polypeptide(L)'
;MSSRSEIIMDGLRVITDERNHPVLVHCKRGKHRTGCVVGCLRRKLQNWCLDVVVEEEFKHFAGAKWRETDLKILESFDVQILFEYFKYLL
;
A
#
# COMPACT_ATOMS: atom_id res chain seq x y z
N MET A 1 14.48 6.70 13.39
CA MET A 1 13.10 6.17 13.43
C MET A 1 12.58 6.23 12.02
N SER A 2 12.40 5.07 11.37
CA SER A 2 11.92 5.01 9.98
C SER A 2 10.50 5.56 9.89
N SER A 3 10.23 6.44 8.93
CA SER A 3 8.88 7.00 8.74
C SER A 3 7.89 5.89 8.37
N ARG A 4 6.60 6.03 8.72
CA ARG A 4 5.58 5.02 8.34
C ARG A 4 5.55 4.75 6.83
N SER A 5 5.89 5.76 6.02
CA SER A 5 6.00 5.66 4.57
C SER A 5 7.14 4.74 4.12
N GLU A 6 8.31 4.80 4.77
CA GLU A 6 9.43 3.90 4.47
C GLU A 6 9.08 2.42 4.67
N ILE A 7 8.39 2.09 5.76
CA ILE A 7 7.94 0.72 6.03
C ILE A 7 6.97 0.21 4.94
N ILE A 8 6.08 1.08 4.46
CA ILE A 8 5.16 0.74 3.37
C ILE A 8 5.95 0.54 2.07
N MET A 9 6.95 1.39 1.78
CA MET A 9 7.81 1.24 0.61
C MET A 9 8.58 -0.08 0.64
N ASP A 10 9.16 -0.46 1.77
CA ASP A 10 9.86 -1.75 1.90
C ASP A 10 8.92 -2.94 1.72
N GLY A 11 7.70 -2.86 2.25
CA GLY A 11 6.67 -3.86 1.99
C GLY A 11 6.32 -3.98 0.50
N LEU A 12 6.16 -2.84 -0.19
CA LEU A 12 5.88 -2.81 -1.62
C LEU A 12 7.02 -3.38 -2.46
N ARG A 13 8.29 -3.16 -2.07
CA ARG A 13 9.46 -3.76 -2.73
C ARG A 13 9.41 -5.29 -2.70
N VAL A 14 9.04 -5.87 -1.56
CA VAL A 14 8.92 -7.34 -1.43
C VAL A 14 7.77 -7.87 -2.29
N ILE A 15 6.62 -7.17 -2.30
CA ILE A 15 5.40 -7.58 -3.02
C ILE A 15 5.55 -7.47 -4.54
N THR A 16 6.43 -6.60 -5.03
CA THR A 16 6.62 -6.36 -6.47
C THR A 16 7.67 -7.24 -7.11
N ASP A 17 8.54 -7.86 -6.31
CA ASP A 17 9.54 -8.80 -6.78
C ASP A 17 8.91 -10.17 -7.03
N GLU A 18 8.74 -10.51 -8.31
CA GLU A 18 8.15 -11.75 -8.79
C GLU A 18 8.78 -13.02 -8.21
N ARG A 19 10.06 -12.97 -7.80
CA ARG A 19 10.80 -14.10 -7.21
C ARG A 19 10.29 -14.46 -5.82
N ASN A 20 9.62 -13.52 -5.14
CA ASN A 20 9.04 -13.76 -3.82
C ASN A 20 7.67 -14.43 -3.89
N HIS A 21 7.06 -14.53 -5.08
CA HIS A 21 5.71 -15.06 -5.20
C HIS A 21 5.69 -16.59 -5.06
N PRO A 22 4.69 -17.14 -4.32
CA PRO A 22 3.53 -16.46 -3.73
C PRO A 22 3.80 -15.78 -2.36
N VAL A 23 3.29 -14.55 -2.18
CA VAL A 23 3.44 -13.75 -0.94
C VAL A 23 2.10 -13.58 -0.22
N LEU A 24 2.10 -13.76 1.11
CA LEU A 24 0.96 -13.42 1.98
C LEU A 24 1.21 -12.10 2.71
N VAL A 25 0.40 -11.08 2.43
CA VAL A 25 0.43 -9.79 3.16
C VAL A 25 -0.59 -9.82 4.29
N HIS A 26 -0.13 -9.70 5.54
CA HIS A 26 -1.03 -9.67 6.69
C HIS A 26 -0.57 -8.71 7.79
N CYS A 27 -1.50 -8.40 8.69
CA CYS A 27 -1.19 -7.79 9.97
C CYS A 27 -2.00 -8.52 11.05
N LYS A 28 -2.23 -7.90 12.21
CA LYS A 28 -3.02 -8.54 13.29
C LYS A 28 -4.48 -8.83 12.88
N ARG A 29 -5.07 -7.98 12.04
CA ARG A 29 -6.50 -8.10 11.62
C ARG A 29 -6.72 -7.91 10.12
N GLY A 30 -5.66 -7.71 9.33
CA GLY A 30 -5.78 -7.43 7.90
C GLY A 30 -6.40 -6.08 7.52
N LYS A 31 -6.58 -5.14 8.46
CA LYS A 31 -7.33 -3.89 8.23
C LYS A 31 -6.44 -2.69 7.93
N HIS A 32 -5.79 -2.16 8.97
CA HIS A 32 -5.09 -0.87 8.89
C HIS A 32 -3.78 -0.97 8.08
N ARG A 33 -2.78 -1.67 8.62
CA ARG A 33 -1.46 -1.78 7.97
C ARG A 33 -1.52 -2.49 6.62
N THR A 34 -2.25 -3.60 6.57
CA THR A 34 -2.48 -4.35 5.32
C THR A 34 -3.22 -3.50 4.30
N GLY A 35 -4.28 -2.81 4.70
CA GLY A 35 -5.04 -1.92 3.81
C GLY A 35 -4.22 -0.74 3.30
N CYS A 36 -3.34 -0.14 4.11
CA CYS A 36 -2.41 0.88 3.63
C CYS A 36 -1.47 0.34 2.55
N VAL A 37 -0.83 -0.82 2.78
CA VAL A 37 0.12 -1.40 1.82
C VAL A 37 -0.59 -1.79 0.52
N VAL A 38 -1.72 -2.49 0.61
CA VAL A 38 -2.50 -2.91 -0.55
C VAL A 38 -3.09 -1.70 -1.29
N GLY A 39 -3.62 -0.72 -0.58
CA GLY A 39 -4.16 0.48 -1.20
C GLY A 39 -3.08 1.31 -1.92
N CYS A 40 -1.87 1.40 -1.36
CA CYS A 40 -0.74 2.02 -2.04
C CYS A 40 -0.31 1.24 -3.30
N LEU A 41 -0.32 -0.10 -3.24
CA LEU A 41 -0.09 -0.98 -4.40
C LEU A 41 -1.13 -0.69 -5.50
N ARG A 42 -2.44 -0.72 -5.18
CA ARG A 42 -3.52 -0.47 -6.14
C ARG A 42 -3.43 0.92 -6.76
N ARG A 43 -3.35 1.96 -5.93
CA ARG A 43 -3.37 3.36 -6.36
C ARG A 43 -2.23 3.65 -7.32
N LYS A 44 -1.04 3.14 -7.03
CA LYS A 44 0.17 3.61 -7.69
C LYS A 44 0.77 2.65 -8.70
N LEU A 45 0.73 1.34 -8.45
CA LEU A 45 1.25 0.35 -9.40
C LEU A 45 0.18 -0.14 -10.38
N GLN A 46 -1.10 -0.04 -10.02
CA GLN A 46 -2.22 -0.43 -10.88
C GLN A 46 -3.07 0.75 -11.34
N ASN A 47 -2.69 1.97 -10.95
CA ASN A 47 -3.30 3.23 -11.38
C ASN A 47 -4.80 3.35 -11.07
N TRP A 48 -5.23 2.82 -9.92
CA TRP A 48 -6.62 2.95 -9.46
C TRP A 48 -6.90 4.36 -8.92
N CYS A 49 -8.14 4.84 -9.11
CA CYS A 49 -8.59 6.09 -8.51
C CYS A 49 -8.58 5.99 -6.98
N LEU A 50 -8.18 7.06 -6.29
CA LEU A 50 -8.13 7.11 -4.83
C LEU A 50 -9.48 6.76 -4.20
N ASP A 51 -10.57 7.29 -4.74
CA ASP A 51 -11.91 7.05 -4.21
C ASP A 51 -12.28 5.56 -4.26
N VAL A 52 -11.92 4.88 -5.36
CA VAL A 52 -12.15 3.44 -5.52
C VAL A 52 -11.32 2.65 -4.50
N VAL A 53 -10.04 2.99 -4.33
CA VAL A 53 -9.18 2.32 -3.34
C VAL A 53 -9.71 2.52 -1.91
N VAL A 54 -10.21 3.72 -1.60
CA VAL A 54 -10.70 4.06 -0.27
C VAL A 54 -12.05 3.40 0.03
N GLU A 55 -13.03 3.55 -0.86
CA GLU A 55 -14.40 3.05 -0.63
C GLU A 55 -14.52 1.54 -0.85
N GLU A 56 -14.05 1.05 -2.00
CA GLU A 56 -14.28 -0.33 -2.45
C GLU A 56 -13.31 -1.35 -1.83
N GLU A 57 -12.11 -0.93 -1.42
CA GLU A 57 -11.10 -1.82 -0.85
C GLU A 57 -10.89 -1.51 0.64
N PHE A 58 -10.34 -0.32 0.96
CA PHE A 58 -9.90 -0.04 2.32
C PHE A 58 -11.06 -0.01 3.32
N LYS A 59 -12.12 0.77 3.07
CA LYS A 59 -13.29 0.85 3.94
C LYS A 59 -14.09 -0.45 3.94
N HIS A 60 -14.21 -1.11 2.80
CA HIS A 60 -14.84 -2.43 2.71
C HIS A 60 -14.18 -3.45 3.66
N PHE A 61 -12.85 -3.62 3.60
CA PHE A 61 -12.13 -4.57 4.46
C PHE A 61 -11.97 -4.09 5.91
N ALA A 62 -11.86 -2.78 6.13
CA ALA A 62 -11.80 -2.22 7.49
C ALA A 62 -13.16 -2.33 8.21
N GLY A 63 -14.27 -2.24 7.48
CA GLY A 63 -15.63 -2.14 8.00
C GLY A 63 -15.79 -0.96 8.95
N ALA A 64 -16.56 -1.12 10.02
CA ALA A 64 -16.82 -0.08 11.02
C ALA A 64 -15.58 0.41 11.84
N LYS A 65 -14.37 -0.08 11.53
CA LYS A 65 -13.12 0.29 12.24
C LYS A 65 -12.09 0.96 11.34
N TRP A 66 -12.53 1.60 10.26
CA TRP A 66 -11.66 2.44 9.44
C TRP A 66 -11.14 3.64 10.24
N ARG A 67 -9.99 4.18 9.84
CA ARG A 67 -9.35 5.32 10.52
C ARG A 67 -8.97 6.38 9.51
N GLU A 68 -9.27 7.62 9.82
CA GLU A 68 -8.92 8.77 8.98
C GLU A 68 -7.39 8.93 8.83
N THR A 69 -6.61 8.50 9.83
CA THR A 69 -5.15 8.51 9.74
C THR A 69 -4.61 7.63 8.63
N ASP A 70 -5.29 6.53 8.34
CA ASP A 70 -4.87 5.58 7.31
C ASP A 70 -5.25 6.11 5.91
N LEU A 71 -6.36 6.86 5.81
CA LEU A 71 -6.74 7.59 4.59
C LEU A 71 -5.73 8.67 4.25
N LYS A 72 -5.32 9.48 5.23
CA LYS A 72 -4.29 10.51 5.03
C LYS A 72 -2.97 9.92 4.51
N ILE A 73 -2.61 8.71 4.97
CA ILE A 73 -1.46 8.00 4.41
C ILE A 73 -1.74 7.64 2.95
N LEU A 74 -2.87 7.02 2.63
CA LEU A 74 -3.22 6.67 1.25
C LEU A 74 -3.21 7.89 0.33
N GLU A 75 -3.67 9.05 0.79
CA GLU A 75 -3.68 10.33 0.10
C GLU A 75 -2.27 10.91 -0.11
N SER A 76 -1.46 10.97 0.95
CA SER A 76 -0.15 11.61 0.95
C SER A 76 0.99 10.72 0.48
N PHE A 77 0.74 9.42 0.25
CA PHE A 77 1.79 8.48 -0.10
C PHE A 77 2.26 8.69 -1.55
N ASP A 78 3.54 9.03 -1.66
CA ASP A 78 4.23 9.13 -2.93
C ASP A 78 5.19 7.95 -3.11
N VAL A 79 5.06 7.26 -4.24
CA VAL A 79 5.88 6.09 -4.61
C VAL A 79 6.96 6.45 -5.63
N GLN A 80 7.21 7.74 -5.89
CA GLN A 80 8.24 8.15 -6.84
C GLN A 80 9.58 7.41 -6.63
N ILE A 81 9.94 7.14 -5.37
CA ILE A 81 11.12 6.34 -5.00
C ILE A 81 11.05 4.91 -5.55
N LEU A 82 9.89 4.23 -5.54
CA LEU A 82 9.75 2.90 -6.15
C LEU A 82 9.96 2.95 -7.65
N PHE A 83 9.39 3.94 -8.34
CA PHE A 83 9.56 4.09 -9.79
C PHE A 83 11.01 4.40 -10.18
N GLU A 84 11.73 5.20 -9.40
CA GLU A 84 13.17 5.38 -9.60
C GLU A 84 13.91 4.05 -9.49
N TYR A 85 13.63 3.24 -8.46
CA TYR A 85 14.22 1.92 -8.30
C TYR A 85 13.93 0.99 -9.49
N PHE A 86 12.69 0.94 -9.99
CA PHE A 86 12.35 0.15 -11.17
C PHE A 86 13.03 0.67 -12.43
N LYS A 87 13.23 1.98 -12.54
CA LYS A 87 13.93 2.61 -13.67
C LYS A 87 15.43 2.26 -13.71
N TYR A 88 16.03 1.93 -12.57
CA TYR A 88 17.42 1.43 -12.51
C TYR A 88 17.55 -0.09 -12.66
N LEU A 89 16.43 -0.81 -12.78
CA LEU A 89 16.36 -2.27 -12.97
C LEU A 89 15.93 -2.67 -14.40
N LEU A 90 15.66 -1.69 -15.27
CA LEU A 90 15.45 -1.81 -16.72
C LEU A 90 16.58 -1.09 -17.46
#